data_AF-A0ABD3FKI4-F1
#
_entry.id   AF-A0ABD3FKI4-F1
#
_cell.length_a   1.000
_cell.length_b   1.000
_cell.length_c   1.000
_cell.angle_alpha   90.00
_cell.angle_beta   90.00
_cell.angle_gamma   90.00
#
_symmetry.space_group_name_H-M   'P 1'
#
loop_
_entity.id
_entity.type
_entity.pdbx_description
1 polymer ?
#
loop_
_entity_poly.entity_id
_entity_poly.type
_entity_poly.pdbx_seq_one_letter_code
_entity_poly.pdbx_strand_id
1 'polypeptide(L)'
;MRSARVSIAQAASKLVHDSPALTFCSRLKHKWNEMQVGRQGSYSIERLESLDHYCRTTSRVRVILVCVLTPLPAFTVAVLLECLPLQHPSEGWAANWVFWIRWTLTLLAISFIGVSQLLTYVPGLDFTLFIRWIVFLGSTSVFVGTCILAAVVKGFPVPFMLQLGSIVMGLYIAAMVRLVFSRKEFWRDSPYRLIFRGSTGFSSRL
;
A
#
# COMPACT_ATOMS: atom_id res chain seq x y z
N MET A 1 53.43 16.87 19.54
CA MET A 1 51.99 16.57 19.81
C MET A 1 51.01 16.99 18.70
N ARG A 2 51.26 18.02 17.87
CA ARG A 2 50.35 18.41 16.76
C ARG A 2 50.31 17.38 15.60
N SER A 3 51.44 16.80 15.23
CA SER A 3 51.54 15.84 14.11
C SER A 3 50.73 14.55 14.32
N ALA A 4 50.72 13.99 15.54
CA ALA A 4 49.93 12.80 15.86
C ALA A 4 48.41 13.05 15.76
N ARG A 5 47.93 14.25 16.12
CA ARG A 5 46.50 14.60 16.02
C ARG A 5 46.05 14.75 14.57
N VAL A 6 46.91 15.26 13.69
CA VAL A 6 46.63 15.39 12.25
C VAL A 6 46.59 14.00 11.59
N SER A 7 47.50 13.10 11.97
CA SER A 7 47.53 11.72 11.45
C SER A 7 46.31 10.90 11.90
N ILE A 8 45.87 11.03 13.16
CA ILE A 8 44.65 10.36 13.64
C ILE A 8 43.39 10.93 12.96
N ALA A 9 43.33 12.24 12.72
CA ALA A 9 42.21 12.85 11.99
C ALA A 9 42.14 12.39 10.52
N GLN A 10 43.29 12.26 9.84
CA GLN A 10 43.36 11.72 8.47
C GLN A 10 43.09 10.20 8.40
N ALA A 11 43.50 9.44 9.41
CA ALA A 11 43.20 8.01 9.50
C ALA A 11 41.70 7.77 9.78
N ALA A 12 41.10 8.58 10.67
CA ALA A 12 39.67 8.56 10.92
C ALA A 12 38.86 8.97 9.68
N SER A 13 39.31 9.98 8.92
CA SER A 13 38.63 10.38 7.68
C SER A 13 38.71 9.32 6.58
N LYS A 14 39.82 8.56 6.50
CA LYS A 14 39.96 7.42 5.57
C LYS A 14 39.09 6.23 5.97
N LEU A 15 39.03 5.88 7.25
CA LEU A 15 38.17 4.79 7.75
C LEU A 15 36.68 5.09 7.57
N VAL A 16 36.29 6.36 7.65
CA VAL A 16 34.93 6.83 7.36
C VAL A 16 34.61 6.79 5.85
N HIS A 17 35.61 6.95 4.97
CA HIS A 17 35.40 6.92 3.51
C HIS A 17 35.32 5.49 2.93
N ASP A 18 36.03 4.53 3.52
CA ASP A 18 36.10 3.15 3.01
C ASP A 18 35.06 2.19 3.61
N SER A 19 34.17 2.67 4.48
CA SER A 19 33.18 1.81 5.14
C SER A 19 32.00 1.50 4.21
N PRO A 20 31.86 0.26 3.70
CA PRO A 20 30.79 -0.12 2.75
C PRO A 20 29.38 0.09 3.33
N ALA A 21 29.26 0.07 4.66
CA ALA A 21 28.03 0.36 5.38
C ALA A 21 27.55 1.82 5.21
N LEU A 22 28.46 2.80 5.16
CA LEU A 22 28.10 4.21 4.96
C LEU A 22 27.64 4.45 3.52
N THR A 23 28.28 3.80 2.55
CA THR A 23 27.91 3.82 1.14
C THR A 23 26.59 3.09 0.88
N PHE A 24 26.32 2.02 1.62
CA PHE A 24 25.04 1.32 1.57
C PHE A 24 23.91 2.13 2.22
N CYS A 25 24.15 2.71 3.40
CA CYS A 25 23.20 3.61 4.05
C CYS A 25 22.89 4.84 3.22
N SER A 26 23.89 5.43 2.54
CA SER A 26 23.65 6.56 1.64
C SER A 26 22.87 6.16 0.38
N ARG A 27 23.13 4.98 -0.19
CA ARG A 27 22.35 4.41 -1.31
C ARG A 27 20.92 4.06 -0.90
N LEU A 28 20.72 3.48 0.28
CA LEU A 28 19.40 3.22 0.84
C LEU A 28 18.67 4.52 1.13
N LYS A 29 19.34 5.52 1.68
CA LYS A 29 18.76 6.85 1.92
C LYS A 29 18.38 7.55 0.61
N HIS A 30 19.20 7.41 -0.43
CA HIS A 30 18.90 7.92 -1.77
C HIS A 30 17.67 7.22 -2.37
N LYS A 31 17.67 5.89 -2.40
CA LYS A 31 16.52 5.10 -2.86
C LYS A 31 15.26 5.36 -2.03
N TRP A 32 15.40 5.51 -0.71
CA TRP A 32 14.30 5.86 0.18
C TRP A 32 13.72 7.23 -0.15
N ASN A 33 14.58 8.22 -0.38
CA ASN A 33 14.16 9.55 -0.79
C ASN A 33 13.52 9.56 -2.19
N GLU A 34 13.99 8.72 -3.11
CA GLU A 34 13.38 8.54 -4.45
C GLU A 34 12.02 7.83 -4.38
N MET A 35 11.87 6.84 -3.48
CA MET A 35 10.62 6.10 -3.25
C MET A 35 9.58 6.90 -2.45
N GLN A 36 9.97 8.03 -1.84
CA GLN A 36 9.07 8.85 -1.05
C GLN A 36 8.12 9.64 -1.98
N VAL A 37 7.08 8.96 -2.46
CA VAL A 37 6.03 9.52 -3.34
C VAL A 37 5.39 10.78 -2.73
N GLY A 38 5.34 10.88 -1.39
CA GLY A 38 4.85 12.07 -0.70
C GLY A 38 5.73 13.32 -0.79
N ARG A 39 6.99 13.21 -1.27
CA ARG A 39 7.92 14.33 -1.47
C ARG A 39 8.19 14.65 -2.94
N GLN A 40 7.76 13.78 -3.86
CA GLN A 40 7.48 14.17 -5.24
C GLN A 40 6.24 15.05 -5.16
N GLY A 41 6.41 16.37 -5.23
CA GLY A 41 5.38 17.41 -5.03
C GLY A 41 4.21 17.40 -6.03
N SER A 42 3.73 16.23 -6.45
CA SER A 42 2.56 16.04 -7.29
C SER A 42 1.23 16.20 -6.55
N TYR A 43 1.22 16.82 -5.37
CA TYR A 43 0.06 17.65 -5.05
C TYR A 43 0.19 18.89 -5.92
N SER A 44 -0.48 18.87 -7.09
CA SER A 44 -0.54 20.03 -7.97
C SER A 44 -0.80 21.28 -7.14
N ILE A 45 0.00 22.34 -7.33
CA ILE A 45 -0.20 23.65 -6.69
C ILE A 45 -1.67 24.08 -6.84
N GLU A 46 -2.29 23.71 -7.95
CA GLU A 46 -3.71 23.91 -8.27
C GLU A 46 -4.67 23.27 -7.25
N ARG A 47 -4.35 22.11 -6.67
CA ARG A 47 -5.16 21.47 -5.62
C ARG A 47 -5.06 22.22 -4.29
N LEU A 48 -3.88 22.75 -3.98
CA LEU A 48 -3.68 23.53 -2.77
C LEU A 48 -4.34 24.90 -2.90
N GLU A 49 -4.19 25.54 -4.06
CA GLU A 49 -4.82 26.81 -4.38
C GLU A 49 -6.35 26.69 -4.45
N SER A 50 -6.89 25.62 -5.03
CA SER A 50 -8.34 25.38 -5.02
C SER A 50 -8.89 25.10 -3.62
N LEU A 51 -8.12 24.45 -2.74
CA LEU A 51 -8.49 24.27 -1.33
C LEU A 51 -8.47 25.61 -0.57
N ASP A 52 -7.43 26.43 -0.74
CA ASP A 52 -7.37 27.77 -0.11
C ASP A 52 -8.51 28.66 -0.61
N HIS A 53 -8.77 28.66 -1.93
CA HIS A 53 -9.90 29.34 -2.52
C HIS A 53 -11.24 28.83 -1.94
N TYR A 54 -11.42 27.52 -1.85
CA TYR A 54 -12.62 26.93 -1.24
C TYR A 54 -12.81 27.38 0.21
N CYS A 55 -11.74 27.37 1.02
CA CYS A 55 -11.77 27.79 2.42
C CYS A 55 -12.07 29.28 2.59
N ARG A 56 -11.61 30.14 1.66
CA ARG A 56 -11.87 31.59 1.71
C ARG A 56 -13.26 31.98 1.24
N THR A 57 -13.79 31.29 0.24
CA THR A 57 -15.07 31.62 -0.41
C THR A 57 -16.26 30.93 0.26
N THR A 58 -16.04 29.82 0.96
CA THR A 58 -17.10 29.02 1.60
C THR A 58 -17.34 29.41 3.06
N SER A 59 -18.60 29.37 3.50
CA SER A 59 -18.95 29.61 4.91
C SER A 59 -18.33 28.57 5.85
N ARG A 60 -17.86 29.00 7.03
CA ARG A 60 -17.26 28.13 8.04
C ARG A 60 -18.17 26.96 8.44
N VAL A 61 -19.49 27.17 8.42
CA VAL A 61 -20.51 26.14 8.69
C VAL A 61 -20.42 25.00 7.67
N ARG A 62 -20.30 25.32 6.37
CA ARG A 62 -20.17 24.29 5.33
C ARG A 62 -18.88 23.50 5.47
N VAL A 63 -17.76 24.15 5.83
CA VAL A 63 -16.49 23.46 6.07
C VAL A 63 -16.62 22.48 7.26
N ILE A 64 -17.14 22.95 8.39
CA ILE A 64 -17.38 22.10 9.58
C ILE A 64 -18.30 20.94 9.23
N LEU A 65 -19.39 21.22 8.51
CA LEU A 65 -20.36 20.22 8.10
C LEU A 65 -19.72 19.16 7.18
N VAL A 66 -18.90 19.54 6.21
CA VAL A 66 -18.14 18.58 5.38
C VAL A 66 -17.23 17.74 6.27
N CYS A 67 -16.45 18.34 7.17
CA CYS A 67 -15.54 17.60 8.06
C CYS A 67 -16.27 16.60 8.97
N VAL A 68 -17.50 16.90 9.41
CA VAL A 68 -18.29 16.01 10.27
C VAL A 68 -19.05 14.96 9.46
N LEU A 69 -19.63 15.33 8.31
CA LEU A 69 -20.42 14.41 7.49
C LEU A 69 -19.56 13.45 6.66
N THR A 70 -18.34 13.82 6.28
CA THR A 70 -17.45 12.92 5.53
C THR A 70 -17.11 11.62 6.28
N PRO A 71 -16.73 11.63 7.58
CA PRO A 71 -16.46 10.40 8.32
C PRO A 71 -17.73 9.68 8.79
N LEU A 72 -18.89 10.36 8.80
CA LEU A 72 -20.11 9.84 9.41
C LEU A 72 -20.60 8.53 8.77
N PRO A 73 -20.65 8.35 7.43
CA PRO A 73 -20.99 7.06 6.82
C PRO A 73 -20.05 5.92 7.18
N ALA A 74 -18.74 6.20 7.30
CA ALA A 74 -17.78 5.19 7.71
C ALA A 74 -17.97 4.81 9.19
N PHE A 75 -18.23 5.82 10.03
CA PHE A 75 -18.48 5.62 11.46
C PHE A 75 -19.78 4.85 11.71
N THR A 76 -20.86 5.16 10.99
CA THR A 76 -22.13 4.42 11.12
C THR A 76 -21.95 2.95 10.75
N VAL A 77 -21.25 2.65 9.64
CA VAL A 77 -20.94 1.26 9.26
C VAL A 77 -20.09 0.57 10.33
N ALA A 78 -19.09 1.25 10.88
CA ALA A 78 -18.27 0.69 11.95
C ALA A 78 -19.09 0.37 13.21
N VAL A 79 -19.95 1.29 13.64
CA VAL A 79 -20.85 1.06 14.79
C VAL A 79 -21.80 -0.10 14.52
N LEU A 80 -22.41 -0.18 13.33
CA LEU A 80 -23.29 -1.29 12.96
C LEU A 80 -22.56 -2.64 13.01
N LEU A 81 -21.29 -2.67 12.60
CA LEU A 81 -20.45 -3.86 12.68
C LEU A 81 -20.11 -4.24 14.13
N GLU A 82 -19.84 -3.25 15.01
CA GLU A 82 -19.56 -3.49 16.44
C GLU A 82 -20.81 -3.88 17.24
N CYS A 83 -22.01 -3.54 16.77
CA CYS A 83 -23.26 -3.99 17.37
C CYS A 83 -23.55 -5.48 17.15
N LEU A 84 -22.78 -6.17 16.31
CA LEU A 84 -22.94 -7.61 16.08
C LEU A 84 -22.47 -8.40 17.32
N PRO A 85 -23.32 -9.28 17.88
CA PRO A 85 -23.01 -9.98 19.12
C PRO A 85 -21.83 -10.95 18.92
N LEU A 86 -20.82 -10.83 19.79
CA LEU A 86 -19.67 -11.73 19.85
C LEU A 86 -19.86 -12.72 21.00
N GLN A 87 -19.50 -13.98 20.76
CA GLN A 87 -19.47 -15.00 21.81
C GLN A 87 -18.16 -14.92 22.59
N HIS A 88 -18.07 -15.63 23.71
CA HIS A 88 -16.85 -15.64 24.50
C HIS A 88 -15.72 -16.29 23.68
N PRO A 89 -14.50 -15.73 23.67
CA PRO A 89 -13.40 -16.26 22.84
C PRO A 89 -12.97 -17.68 23.23
N SER A 90 -13.31 -18.13 24.44
CA SER A 90 -13.07 -19.50 24.90
C SER A 90 -13.91 -20.55 24.17
N GLU A 91 -15.02 -20.16 23.54
CA GLU A 91 -15.87 -21.08 22.76
C GLU A 91 -15.28 -21.45 21.39
N GLY A 92 -14.14 -20.84 21.04
CA GLY A 92 -13.38 -21.17 19.85
C GLY A 92 -13.88 -20.49 18.58
N TRP A 93 -13.19 -20.76 17.47
CA TRP A 93 -13.41 -20.07 16.19
C TRP A 93 -14.76 -20.38 15.54
N ALA A 94 -15.32 -21.58 15.77
CA ALA A 94 -16.55 -22.04 15.16
C ALA A 94 -17.80 -21.44 15.82
N ALA A 95 -17.80 -21.32 17.16
CA ALA A 95 -18.87 -20.64 17.89
C ALA A 95 -18.92 -19.14 17.56
N ASN A 96 -17.76 -18.54 17.26
CA ASN A 96 -17.60 -17.14 16.90
C ASN A 96 -17.79 -16.88 15.39
N TRP A 97 -18.81 -17.48 14.75
CA TRP A 97 -19.08 -17.25 13.32
C TRP A 97 -19.41 -15.79 12.97
N VAL A 98 -20.08 -15.07 13.88
CA VAL A 98 -20.39 -13.63 13.73
C VAL A 98 -19.13 -12.78 13.68
N PHE A 99 -18.08 -13.16 14.44
CA PHE A 99 -16.78 -12.50 14.37
C PHE A 99 -16.21 -12.55 12.94
N TRP A 100 -16.30 -13.71 12.28
CA TRP A 100 -15.78 -13.87 10.92
C TRP A 100 -16.56 -13.05 9.90
N ILE A 101 -17.88 -12.91 10.05
CA ILE A 101 -18.69 -12.03 9.21
C ILE A 101 -18.24 -10.57 9.37
N ARG A 102 -18.16 -10.11 10.62
CA ARG A 102 -17.73 -8.74 10.95
C ARG A 102 -16.33 -8.45 10.40
N TRP A 103 -15.40 -9.38 10.60
CA TRP A 103 -14.03 -9.28 10.13
C TRP A 103 -13.96 -9.24 8.60
N THR A 104 -14.71 -10.10 7.92
CA THR A 104 -14.76 -10.15 6.45
C THR A 104 -15.31 -8.85 5.87
N LEU A 105 -16.43 -8.33 6.39
CA LEU A 105 -17.01 -7.05 5.95
C LEU A 105 -16.03 -5.88 6.11
N THR A 106 -15.36 -5.82 7.27
CA THR A 106 -14.35 -4.79 7.55
C THR A 106 -13.19 -4.86 6.55
N LEU A 107 -12.68 -6.06 6.30
CA LEU A 107 -11.59 -6.26 5.34
C LEU A 107 -12.00 -5.97 3.91
N LEU A 108 -13.22 -6.30 3.49
CA LEU A 108 -13.71 -5.95 2.16
C LEU A 108 -13.70 -4.44 1.94
N ALA A 109 -14.17 -3.67 2.93
CA ALA A 109 -14.16 -2.21 2.86
C ALA A 109 -12.74 -1.65 2.78
N ILE A 110 -11.84 -2.10 3.66
CA ILE A 110 -10.42 -1.67 3.67
C ILE A 110 -9.74 -2.02 2.34
N SER A 111 -9.96 -3.23 1.82
CA SER A 111 -9.31 -3.72 0.60
C SER A 111 -9.81 -3.00 -0.63
N PHE A 112 -11.10 -2.70 -0.70
CA PHE A 112 -11.66 -1.89 -1.78
C PHE A 112 -11.03 -0.50 -1.82
N ILE A 113 -10.88 0.16 -0.66
CA ILE A 113 -10.20 1.46 -0.54
C ILE A 113 -8.73 1.32 -0.93
N GLY A 114 -8.03 0.32 -0.40
CA GLY A 114 -6.62 0.07 -0.67
C GLY A 114 -6.32 -0.18 -2.15
N VAL A 115 -7.13 -1.01 -2.81
CA VAL A 115 -7.01 -1.25 -4.26
C VAL A 115 -7.33 0.04 -5.03
N SER A 116 -8.34 0.82 -4.62
CA SER A 116 -8.66 2.10 -5.28
C SER A 116 -7.55 3.13 -5.14
N GLN A 117 -6.89 3.18 -3.98
CA GLN A 117 -5.74 4.05 -3.74
C GLN A 117 -4.52 3.60 -4.56
N LEU A 118 -4.30 2.28 -4.69
CA LEU A 118 -3.23 1.74 -5.53
C LEU A 118 -3.29 2.26 -6.97
N LEU A 119 -4.50 2.38 -7.54
CA LEU A 119 -4.70 2.96 -8.88
C LEU A 119 -4.27 4.42 -8.98
N THR A 120 -4.38 5.16 -7.89
CA THR A 120 -3.94 6.56 -7.85
C THR A 120 -2.42 6.68 -7.85
N TYR A 121 -1.72 5.68 -7.30
CA TYR A 121 -0.25 5.67 -7.20
C TYR A 121 0.46 5.04 -8.40
N VAL A 122 -0.22 4.18 -9.18
CA VAL A 122 0.36 3.48 -10.34
C VAL A 122 -0.31 3.98 -11.63
N PRO A 123 0.13 5.11 -12.20
CA PRO A 123 -0.38 5.61 -13.47
C PRO A 123 -0.01 4.63 -14.60
N GLY A 124 -1.00 4.28 -15.44
CA GLY A 124 -0.84 3.35 -16.58
C GLY A 124 -1.42 1.95 -16.38
N LEU A 125 -2.04 1.67 -15.23
CA LEU A 125 -2.73 0.41 -14.96
C LEU A 125 -4.25 0.61 -15.07
N ASP A 126 -4.82 0.29 -16.25
CA ASP A 126 -6.25 0.42 -16.52
C ASP A 126 -7.06 -0.65 -15.78
N PHE A 127 -7.45 -0.37 -14.54
CA PHE A 127 -8.37 -1.24 -13.81
C PHE A 127 -9.81 -0.91 -14.21
N THR A 128 -10.40 -1.80 -15.01
CA THR A 128 -11.86 -1.87 -15.11
C THR A 128 -12.45 -2.16 -13.73
N LEU A 129 -13.64 -1.60 -13.42
CA LEU A 129 -14.34 -1.86 -12.15
C LEU A 129 -14.40 -3.35 -11.84
N PHE A 130 -14.69 -4.18 -12.84
CA PHE A 130 -14.73 -5.64 -12.72
C PHE A 130 -13.42 -6.26 -12.19
N ILE A 131 -12.26 -5.81 -12.70
CA ILE A 131 -10.95 -6.27 -12.22
C ILE A 131 -10.74 -5.86 -10.77
N ARG A 132 -11.14 -4.63 -10.41
CA ARG A 132 -11.10 -4.17 -9.01
C ARG A 132 -11.90 -5.11 -8.10
N TRP A 133 -13.12 -5.49 -8.51
CA TRP A 133 -13.96 -6.44 -7.78
C TRP A 133 -13.27 -7.79 -7.57
N ILE A 134 -12.68 -8.36 -8.62
CA ILE A 134 -11.96 -9.63 -8.53
C ILE A 134 -10.79 -9.53 -7.54
N VAL A 135 -9.97 -8.48 -7.63
CA VAL A 135 -8.76 -8.32 -6.81
C VAL A 135 -9.11 -8.17 -5.34
N PHE A 136 -10.05 -7.30 -4.96
CA PHE A 136 -10.37 -7.09 -3.55
C PHE A 136 -11.12 -8.29 -2.95
N LEU A 137 -12.05 -8.92 -3.69
CA LEU A 137 -12.76 -10.12 -3.22
C LEU A 137 -11.79 -11.29 -3.05
N GLY A 138 -10.94 -11.53 -4.05
CA GLY A 138 -9.98 -12.63 -4.05
C GLY A 138 -8.96 -12.49 -2.92
N SER A 139 -8.35 -11.31 -2.79
CA SER A 139 -7.36 -11.07 -1.71
C SER A 139 -7.99 -11.19 -0.32
N THR A 140 -9.21 -10.67 -0.13
CA THR A 140 -9.89 -10.74 1.17
C THR A 140 -10.25 -12.17 1.52
N SER A 141 -10.76 -12.94 0.56
CA SER A 141 -11.14 -14.34 0.77
C SER A 141 -9.93 -15.19 1.19
N VAL A 142 -8.79 -15.01 0.51
CA VAL A 142 -7.55 -15.72 0.85
C VAL A 142 -7.07 -15.31 2.25
N PHE A 143 -7.10 -14.03 2.60
CA PHE A 143 -6.67 -13.55 3.92
C PHE A 143 -7.56 -14.05 5.06
N VAL A 144 -8.89 -14.02 4.88
CA VAL A 144 -9.83 -14.56 5.87
C VAL A 144 -9.63 -16.07 6.02
N GLY A 145 -9.45 -16.79 4.90
CA GLY A 145 -9.16 -18.22 4.92
C GLY A 145 -7.88 -18.56 5.69
N THR A 146 -6.81 -17.80 5.52
CA THR A 146 -5.57 -18.02 6.28
C THR A 146 -5.72 -17.68 7.76
N CYS A 147 -6.53 -16.69 8.10
CA CYS A 147 -6.88 -16.38 9.49
C CYS A 147 -7.70 -17.50 10.15
N ILE A 148 -8.69 -18.05 9.45
CA ILE A 148 -9.48 -19.19 9.95
C ILE A 148 -8.58 -20.41 10.13
N LEU A 149 -7.71 -20.71 9.15
CA LEU A 149 -6.75 -21.81 9.25
C LEU A 149 -5.80 -21.62 10.44
N ALA A 150 -5.30 -20.40 10.66
CA ALA A 150 -4.48 -20.07 11.82
C ALA A 150 -5.25 -20.27 13.13
N ALA A 151 -6.54 -19.89 13.17
CA ALA A 151 -7.39 -20.11 14.35
C ALA A 151 -7.64 -21.60 14.63
N VAL A 152 -7.75 -22.43 13.59
CA VAL A 152 -7.86 -23.89 13.72
C VAL A 152 -6.56 -24.49 14.25
N VAL A 153 -5.40 -24.06 13.75
CA VAL A 153 -4.10 -24.66 14.08
C VAL A 153 -3.54 -24.15 15.42
N LYS A 154 -3.71 -22.86 15.72
CA LYS A 154 -3.11 -22.20 16.91
C LYS A 154 -4.12 -21.90 18.02
N GLY A 155 -5.42 -22.01 17.74
CA GLY A 155 -6.48 -21.61 18.65
C GLY A 155 -6.97 -20.18 18.40
N PHE A 156 -8.19 -19.91 18.87
CA PHE A 156 -8.84 -18.61 18.80
C PHE A 156 -8.72 -17.87 20.14
N PRO A 157 -8.49 -16.54 20.18
CA PRO A 157 -8.33 -15.62 19.05
C PRO A 157 -6.90 -15.61 18.48
N VAL A 158 -6.78 -15.37 17.17
CA VAL A 158 -5.47 -15.26 16.51
C VAL A 158 -4.79 -13.95 16.93
N PRO A 159 -3.53 -13.97 17.41
CA PRO A 159 -2.85 -12.76 17.83
C PRO A 159 -2.46 -11.89 16.63
N PHE A 160 -2.47 -10.56 16.83
CA PHE A 160 -2.00 -9.55 15.86
C PHE A 160 -2.69 -9.57 14.48
N MET A 161 -3.94 -10.03 14.38
CA MET A 161 -4.69 -10.11 13.11
C MET A 161 -4.74 -8.78 12.33
N LEU A 162 -4.82 -7.63 13.01
CA LEU A 162 -4.84 -6.32 12.33
C LEU A 162 -3.43 -5.87 11.92
N GLN A 163 -2.48 -5.96 12.84
CA GLN A 163 -1.14 -5.39 12.67
C GLN A 163 -0.31 -6.18 11.64
N LEU A 164 -0.21 -7.49 11.82
CA LEU A 164 0.42 -8.38 10.84
C LEU A 164 -0.46 -8.55 9.61
N GLY A 165 -1.79 -8.48 9.80
CA GLY A 165 -2.74 -8.60 8.71
C GLY A 165 -2.58 -7.54 7.64
N SER A 166 -2.30 -6.30 8.01
CA SER A 166 -2.09 -5.22 7.03
C SER A 166 -0.97 -5.54 6.03
N ILE A 167 0.16 -6.07 6.50
CA ILE A 167 1.32 -6.45 5.66
C ILE A 167 0.94 -7.64 4.78
N VAL A 168 0.39 -8.69 5.39
CA VAL A 168 0.01 -9.92 4.68
C VAL A 168 -1.07 -9.64 3.63
N MET A 169 -2.01 -8.76 3.94
CA MET A 169 -3.07 -8.35 3.02
C MET A 169 -2.50 -7.56 1.84
N GLY A 170 -1.54 -6.67 2.07
CA GLY A 170 -0.82 -5.99 1.00
C GLY A 170 -0.12 -6.98 0.05
N LEU A 171 0.48 -8.04 0.58
CA LEU A 171 1.07 -9.12 -0.23
C LEU A 171 0.02 -9.89 -1.03
N TYR A 172 -1.14 -10.21 -0.44
CA TYR A 172 -2.23 -10.88 -1.17
C TYR A 172 -2.83 -10.00 -2.25
N ILE A 173 -2.99 -8.70 -2.01
CA ILE A 173 -3.42 -7.74 -3.04
C ILE A 173 -2.40 -7.73 -4.17
N ALA A 174 -1.11 -7.59 -3.87
CA ALA A 174 -0.06 -7.60 -4.89
C ALA A 174 -0.03 -8.91 -5.69
N ALA A 175 -0.16 -10.06 -5.02
CA ALA A 175 -0.25 -11.36 -5.67
C ALA A 175 -1.49 -11.46 -6.56
N MET A 176 -2.67 -11.03 -6.08
CA MET A 176 -3.91 -11.04 -6.86
C MET A 176 -3.84 -10.12 -8.07
N VAL A 177 -3.28 -8.91 -7.94
CA VAL A 177 -3.03 -8.03 -9.07
C VAL A 177 -2.11 -8.71 -10.09
N ARG A 178 -1.04 -9.38 -9.66
CA ARG A 178 -0.15 -10.14 -10.57
C ARG A 178 -0.83 -11.34 -11.22
N LEU A 179 -1.81 -11.97 -10.58
CA LEU A 179 -2.57 -13.07 -11.14
C LEU A 179 -3.60 -12.59 -12.17
N VAL A 180 -4.27 -11.47 -11.90
CA VAL A 180 -5.29 -10.92 -12.81
C VAL A 180 -4.65 -10.26 -14.03
N PHE A 181 -3.58 -9.49 -13.84
CA PHE A 181 -2.81 -8.92 -14.94
C PHE A 181 -1.77 -9.93 -15.43
N SER A 182 -2.09 -10.62 -16.53
CA SER A 182 -1.12 -11.49 -17.19
C SER A 182 0.15 -10.71 -17.55
N ARG A 183 1.33 -11.35 -17.37
CA ARG A 183 2.67 -10.79 -17.70
C ARG A 183 2.67 -9.97 -18.99
N LYS A 184 1.95 -10.40 -20.02
CA LYS A 184 1.88 -9.78 -21.35
C LYS A 184 1.42 -8.31 -21.34
N GLU A 185 0.53 -7.91 -20.44
CA GLU A 185 0.07 -6.51 -20.33
C GLU A 185 1.14 -5.65 -19.67
N PHE A 186 1.77 -6.17 -18.61
CA PHE A 186 2.89 -5.50 -17.94
C PHE A 186 4.13 -5.33 -18.86
N TRP A 187 4.34 -6.26 -19.80
CA TRP A 187 5.41 -6.16 -20.80
C TRP A 187 5.06 -5.24 -21.98
N ARG A 188 3.78 -4.95 -22.22
CA ARG A 188 3.34 -4.13 -23.36
C ARG A 188 3.65 -2.64 -23.14
N ASP A 189 3.51 -2.18 -21.88
CA ASP A 189 3.68 -0.79 -21.48
C ASP A 189 5.02 -0.51 -20.76
N SER A 190 5.95 -1.48 -20.79
CA SER A 190 7.28 -1.31 -20.22
C SER A 190 8.14 -0.37 -21.08
N PRO A 191 8.75 0.69 -20.51
CA PRO A 191 9.57 1.65 -21.25
C PRO A 191 10.80 1.04 -21.95
N TYR A 192 11.13 -0.22 -21.66
CA TYR A 192 12.22 -0.96 -22.31
C TYR A 192 11.83 -1.62 -23.65
N ARG A 193 10.56 -1.52 -24.08
CA ARG A 193 10.09 -2.15 -25.33
C ARG A 193 10.71 -1.53 -26.59
N LEU A 194 11.13 -0.26 -26.54
CA LEU A 194 11.74 0.42 -27.69
C LEU A 194 13.13 -0.12 -28.06
N ILE A 195 13.78 -0.87 -27.17
CA ILE A 195 15.13 -1.40 -27.41
C ILE A 195 15.11 -2.66 -28.30
N PHE A 196 14.03 -3.45 -28.28
CA PHE A 196 13.97 -4.74 -28.99
C PHE A 196 13.37 -4.69 -30.40
N ARG A 197 12.89 -3.53 -30.87
CA ARG A 197 12.31 -3.40 -32.23
C ARG A 197 13.29 -2.88 -33.28
N GLY A 198 14.51 -2.49 -32.88
CA GLY A 198 15.50 -1.89 -33.78
C GLY A 198 16.39 -2.87 -34.56
N SER A 199 16.30 -4.18 -34.36
CA SER A 199 17.30 -5.13 -34.88
C SER A 199 16.80 -6.18 -35.88
N THR A 200 15.62 -5.97 -36.49
CA THR A 200 15.13 -6.81 -37.61
C THR A 200 14.64 -5.92 -38.75
N GLY A 201 15.58 -5.33 -39.47
CA GLY A 201 15.28 -4.42 -40.58
C GLY A 201 16.51 -4.09 -41.42
N PHE A 202 17.38 -5.07 -41.66
CA PHE A 202 18.46 -4.92 -42.63
C PHE A 202 18.77 -6.26 -43.29
N SER A 203 17.95 -6.67 -44.25
CA SER A 203 18.36 -7.53 -45.37
C SER A 203 17.22 -7.68 -46.36
N SER A 204 17.21 -6.82 -47.40
CA SER A 204 16.65 -7.12 -48.73
C SER A 204 16.65 -5.87 -49.63
N ARG A 205 17.84 -5.45 -50.07
CA ARG A 205 18.03 -4.73 -51.35
C ARG A 205 19.41 -5.09 -51.91
N LEU A 206 19.45 -6.20 -52.63
CA LEU A 206 20.26 -6.41 -53.82
C LEU A 206 19.35 -7.07 -54.86
#